data_AF-A0A2D9CDI2-F1
#
_entry.id   AF-A0A2D9CDI2-F1
#
_cell.length_a   1.000
_cell.length_b   1.000
_cell.length_c   1.000
_cell.angle_alpha   90.00
_cell.angle_beta   90.00
_cell.angle_gamma   90.00
#
_symmetry.space_group_name_H-M   'P 1'
#
loop_
_entity.id
_entity.type
_entity.pdbx_description
1 polymer ?
#
loop_
_entity_poly.entity_id
_entity_poly.type
_entity_poly.pdbx_seq_one_letter_code
_entity_poly.pdbx_strand_id
1 'polypeptide(L)'
;MAKSKAKKLTKKELEDVKDLQQKINTLLMNIGNAELVKNTLCARHTELQAEWKDTTTALEDKYGSVNISLEDGTLSEVEENAEAVA
;
A
#
# COMPACT_ATOMS: atom_id res chain seq x y z
N MET A 1 42.14 -29.71 31.79
CA MET A 1 41.36 -28.61 31.19
C MET A 1 42.04 -28.13 29.90
N ALA A 2 41.83 -28.79 28.77
CA ALA A 2 42.41 -28.34 27.49
C ALA A 2 41.51 -27.23 26.91
N LYS A 3 42.03 -25.99 26.87
CA LYS A 3 41.38 -24.87 26.17
C LYS A 3 41.23 -25.24 24.70
N SER A 4 39.98 -25.46 24.27
CA SER A 4 39.63 -25.56 22.84
C SER A 4 40.20 -24.36 22.09
N LYS A 5 41.16 -24.59 21.19
CA LYS A 5 41.64 -23.55 20.26
C LYS A 5 40.49 -23.23 19.30
N ALA A 6 39.88 -22.07 19.45
CA ALA A 6 38.87 -21.60 18.52
C ALA A 6 39.43 -21.59 17.08
N LYS A 7 38.77 -22.31 16.16
CA LYS A 7 39.08 -22.23 14.73
C LYS A 7 38.77 -20.82 14.23
N LYS A 8 39.66 -20.26 13.40
CA LYS A 8 39.52 -18.92 12.81
C LYS A 8 39.27 -19.05 11.32
N LEU A 9 38.42 -18.17 10.79
CA LEU A 9 38.25 -17.99 9.35
C LEU A 9 39.54 -17.47 8.72
N THR A 10 39.75 -17.82 7.46
CA THR A 10 40.71 -17.14 6.60
C THR A 10 40.26 -15.69 6.36
N LYS A 11 41.19 -14.84 5.91
CA LYS A 11 40.86 -13.44 5.59
C LYS A 11 39.77 -13.35 4.53
N LYS A 12 39.84 -14.18 3.50
CA LYS A 12 38.86 -14.21 2.41
C LYS A 12 37.48 -14.62 2.89
N GLU A 13 37.37 -15.71 3.65
CA GLU A 13 36.08 -16.13 4.21
C GLU A 13 35.48 -15.06 5.13
N LEU A 14 36.30 -14.36 5.92
CA LEU A 14 35.84 -13.27 6.77
C LEU A 14 35.35 -12.07 5.95
N GLU A 15 36.03 -11.75 4.86
CA GLU A 15 35.70 -10.63 3.96
C GLU A 15 34.40 -10.91 3.21
N ASP A 16 34.23 -12.12 2.67
CA ASP A 16 33.02 -12.58 1.99
C ASP A 16 31.80 -12.50 2.92
N VAL A 17 31.92 -12.97 4.17
CA VAL A 17 30.82 -12.91 5.16
C VAL A 17 30.46 -11.46 5.52
N LYS A 18 31.46 -10.58 5.64
CA LYS A 18 31.21 -9.16 5.96
C LYS A 18 30.52 -8.44 4.81
N ASP A 19 30.95 -8.67 3.58
CA ASP A 19 30.33 -8.08 2.38
C ASP A 19 28.87 -8.52 2.25
N LEU A 20 28.59 -9.82 2.42
CA LEU A 20 27.22 -10.33 2.44
C LEU A 20 26.38 -9.68 3.56
N GLN A 21 26.93 -9.55 4.78
CA GLN A 21 26.22 -8.92 5.89
C GLN A 21 25.89 -7.44 5.59
N GLN A 22 26.82 -6.70 4.98
CA GLN A 22 26.58 -5.30 4.58
C GLN A 22 25.50 -5.19 3.50
N LYS A 23 25.51 -6.07 2.51
CA LYS A 23 24.49 -6.13 1.46
C LYS A 23 23.11 -6.46 2.02
N ILE A 24 23.03 -7.43 2.95
CA ILE A 24 21.78 -7.79 3.64
C ILE A 24 21.23 -6.60 4.41
N ASN A 25 22.07 -5.91 5.19
CA ASN A 25 21.63 -4.74 5.97
C ASN A 25 21.17 -3.58 5.07
N THR A 26 21.85 -3.36 3.94
CA THR A 26 21.45 -2.36 2.95
C THR A 26 20.08 -2.69 2.35
N LEU A 27 19.88 -3.95 1.96
CA LEU A 27 18.61 -4.39 1.41
C LEU A 27 17.48 -4.27 2.44
N LEU A 28 17.73 -4.65 3.70
CA LEU A 28 16.75 -4.50 4.78
C LEU A 28 16.32 -3.05 4.99
N MET A 29 17.27 -2.10 4.95
CA MET A 29 16.95 -0.67 5.07
C MET A 29 16.12 -0.17 3.89
N ASN A 30 16.43 -0.62 2.67
CA ASN A 30 15.64 -0.29 1.49
C ASN A 30 14.22 -0.86 1.56
N ILE A 31 14.05 -2.09 2.07
CA ILE A 31 12.74 -2.68 2.32
C ILE A 31 11.95 -1.83 3.33
N GLY A 32 12.58 -1.43 4.44
CA GLY A 32 11.94 -0.54 5.41
C GLY A 32 11.45 0.77 4.80
N ASN A 33 12.27 1.41 3.97
CA ASN A 33 11.89 2.63 3.24
C ASN A 33 10.72 2.39 2.28
N ALA A 34 10.77 1.29 1.51
CA ALA A 34 9.71 0.94 0.57
C ALA A 34 8.37 0.71 1.30
N GLU A 35 8.40 0.10 2.49
CA GLU A 35 7.18 -0.12 3.27
C GLU A 35 6.58 1.14 3.86
N LEU A 36 7.41 2.10 4.26
CA LEU A 36 6.92 3.43 4.62
C LEU A 36 6.23 4.11 3.44
N VAL A 37 6.84 4.08 2.26
CA VAL A 37 6.24 4.65 1.03
C VAL A 37 4.92 3.97 0.70
N LYS A 38 4.87 2.63 0.74
CA LYS A 38 3.62 1.87 0.50
C LYS A 38 2.53 2.30 1.47
N ASN A 39 2.84 2.36 2.77
CA ASN A 39 1.87 2.75 3.78
C ASN A 39 1.34 4.17 3.57
N THR A 40 2.20 5.13 3.19
CA THR A 40 1.77 6.49 2.83
C THR A 40 0.81 6.48 1.64
N LEU A 41 1.10 5.70 0.59
CA LEU A 41 0.23 5.59 -0.57
C LEU A 41 -1.13 4.96 -0.21
N CYS A 42 -1.13 3.91 0.61
CA CYS A 42 -2.37 3.29 1.10
C CYS A 42 -3.21 4.28 1.94
N ALA A 43 -2.57 5.07 2.81
CA ALA A 43 -3.27 6.09 3.58
C ALA A 43 -3.91 7.16 2.67
N ARG A 44 -3.15 7.68 1.69
CA ARG A 44 -3.67 8.67 0.74
C ARG A 44 -4.81 8.12 -0.12
N HIS A 45 -4.74 6.85 -0.50
CA HIS A 45 -5.83 6.18 -1.21
C HIS A 45 -7.12 6.18 -0.36
N THR A 46 -7.03 5.82 0.93
CA THR A 46 -8.17 5.85 1.85
C THR A 46 -8.75 7.26 1.99
N GLU A 47 -7.91 8.29 2.10
CA GLU A 47 -8.35 9.69 2.13
C GLU A 47 -9.12 10.06 0.86
N LEU A 48 -8.58 9.72 -0.32
CA LEU A 48 -9.24 9.98 -1.59
C LEU A 48 -10.58 9.24 -1.75
N GLN A 49 -10.71 8.03 -1.19
CA GLN A 49 -11.99 7.33 -1.16
C GLN A 49 -13.02 8.04 -0.28
N ALA A 50 -12.61 8.65 0.83
CA ALA A 50 -13.48 9.46 1.65
C ALA A 50 -13.89 10.75 0.93
N GLU A 51 -12.92 11.48 0.35
CA GLU A 51 -13.18 12.68 -0.47
C GLU A 51 -14.13 12.37 -1.64
N TRP A 52 -13.94 11.22 -2.30
CA TRP A 52 -14.83 10.73 -3.35
C TRP A 52 -16.26 10.55 -2.85
N LYS A 53 -16.44 9.81 -1.75
CA LYS A 53 -17.77 9.55 -1.17
C LYS A 53 -18.47 10.85 -0.79
N ASP A 54 -17.77 11.75 -0.11
CA ASP A 54 -18.34 13.05 0.30
C ASP A 54 -18.77 13.86 -0.93
N THR A 55 -17.96 13.83 -2.00
CA THR A 55 -18.28 14.50 -3.27
C THR A 55 -19.49 13.89 -3.95
N THR A 56 -19.57 12.56 -4.05
CA THR A 56 -20.70 11.89 -4.71
C THR A 56 -21.99 12.07 -3.92
N THR A 57 -21.95 11.99 -2.59
CA THR A 57 -23.12 12.25 -1.74
C THR A 57 -23.61 13.69 -1.89
N ALA A 58 -22.70 14.67 -1.96
CA ALA A 58 -23.10 16.07 -2.20
C ALA A 58 -23.76 16.28 -3.60
N LEU A 59 -23.41 15.45 -4.58
CA LEU A 59 -24.05 15.48 -5.91
C LEU A 59 -25.42 14.79 -5.89
N GLU A 60 -25.55 13.66 -5.20
CA GLU A 60 -26.84 12.97 -4.99
C GLU A 60 -27.82 13.86 -4.23
N ASP A 61 -27.38 14.55 -3.17
CA ASP A 61 -28.21 15.51 -2.42
C ASP A 61 -28.72 16.67 -3.32
N LYS A 62 -27.93 17.04 -4.33
CA LYS A 62 -28.26 18.15 -5.25
C LYS A 62 -29.15 17.75 -6.40
N TYR A 63 -28.95 16.56 -6.97
CA TYR A 63 -29.60 16.11 -8.21
C TYR A 63 -30.59 14.95 -8.00
N GLY A 64 -30.73 14.47 -6.77
CA GLY A 64 -31.47 13.24 -6.45
C GLY A 64 -30.61 11.99 -6.66
N SER A 65 -31.20 10.82 -6.45
CA SER A 65 -30.55 9.53 -6.74
C SER A 65 -30.24 9.41 -8.24
N VAL A 66 -29.02 9.78 -8.63
CA VAL A 66 -28.54 9.80 -10.01
C VAL A 66 -27.24 9.02 -10.13
N ASN A 67 -27.08 8.29 -11.23
CA ASN A 67 -25.82 7.69 -11.61
C ASN A 67 -25.00 8.70 -12.43
N ILE A 68 -23.72 8.85 -12.08
CA ILE A 68 -22.79 9.81 -12.71
C ILE A 68 -21.87 9.06 -13.67
N SER A 69 -21.93 9.39 -14.95
CA SER A 69 -20.96 8.90 -15.93
C SER A 69 -19.61 9.61 -15.76
N LEU A 70 -18.54 8.83 -15.53
CA LEU A 70 -17.17 9.38 -15.43
C LEU A 70 -16.53 9.67 -16.79
N GLU A 71 -17.16 9.24 -17.88
CA GLU A 71 -16.65 9.44 -19.25
C GLU A 71 -17.04 10.80 -19.82
N ASP A 72 -18.28 11.23 -19.57
CA ASP A 72 -18.86 12.44 -20.17
C ASP A 72 -19.59 13.35 -19.16
N GLY A 73 -19.70 12.94 -17.89
CA GLY A 73 -20.34 13.72 -16.83
C GLY A 73 -21.88 13.72 -16.90
N THR A 74 -22.48 12.87 -17.74
CA THR A 74 -23.94 12.76 -17.82
C THR A 74 -24.53 12.18 -16.53
N LEU A 75 -25.70 12.71 -16.15
CA LEU A 75 -26.49 12.23 -15.01
C LEU A 75 -27.68 11.44 -15.56
N SER A 76 -27.83 10.19 -15.11
CA SER A 76 -29.02 9.37 -15.38
C SER A 76 -29.75 9.09 -14.09
N GLU A 77 -31.09 9.17 -14.10
CA GLU A 77 -31.89 8.81 -12.93
C GLU A 77 -31.65 7.34 -12.54
N VAL A 78 -31.52 7.08 -11.25
CA VAL A 78 -31.53 5.72 -10.71
C VAL A 78 -32.99 5.38 -10.47
N GLU A 79 -33.56 4.46 -11.26
CA GLU A 79 -34.93 3.98 -11.02
C GLU A 79 -34.97 3.22 -9.68
N GLU A 80 -35.55 3.83 -8.65
CA GLU A 80 -35.68 3.24 -7.31
C GLU A 80 -36.88 2.26 -7.18
N ASN A 81 -37.40 1.73 -8.31
CA ASN A 81 -38.57 0.84 -8.30
C ASN A 81 -38.43 -0.35 -9.28
N ALA A 82 -37.60 -1.32 -8.92
CA ALA A 82 -37.91 -2.73 -9.21
C ALA A 82 -37.15 -3.67 -8.25
N GLU A 83 -37.93 -4.39 -7.44
CA GLU A 83 -37.57 -5.61 -6.69
C GLU A 83 -36.87 -5.47 -5.33
N ALA A 84 -37.69 -5.08 -4.34
CA ALA A 84 -37.81 -5.94 -3.16
C ALA A 84 -38.59 -7.21 -3.54
N VAL A 85 -37.94 -8.31 -3.94
CA VAL A 85 -38.56 -9.64 -3.91
C VAL A 85 -37.53 -10.75 -3.69
N ALA A 86 -37.71 -11.47 -2.57
CA ALA A 86 -37.25 -12.83 -2.20
C ALA A 86 -35.75 -13.09 -1.96
#